data_AF-A0A7V1HVL5-F1
#
_entry.id   AF-A0A7V1HVL5-F1
#
_cell.length_a   1.000
_cell.length_b   1.000
_cell.length_c   1.000
_cell.angle_alpha   90.00
_cell.angle_beta   90.00
_cell.angle_gamma   90.00
#
_symmetry.space_group_name_H-M   'P 1'
#
loop_
_entity.id
_entity.type
_entity.pdbx_description
1 polymer ?
#
loop_
_entity_poly.entity_id
_entity_poly.type
_entity_poly.pdbx_seq_one_letter_code
_entity_poly.pdbx_strand_id
1 'polypeptide(L)'
;MSSTGSELSVCARITRRLAERVGEERFSRLFATGVNWKMKGDQLDVEVGNGFVADWVKRSYSSHISEAAATELGRPVQLRVLHVDPQAETRIKGESGQQDTAIPQRHEPADRATGQNSTYPESDRQGRYAATPGRTISRGRQENSHGLRHGDGDRNESAPAKYKPAINRRVGKLQRGQTRLDLESFVTGRANRLAYEAARAVARLDESANLNPLFIYGPCGVGKTHLLVGIFRRRKMLFPRQKCWYTTGEQFTNQFVAALKSRRLESFRARLRDLDLLCIDDVHFLTNKQATQAELLNTLKMVDLSGASLVLASDEHPHHVRRFTDQLVSRFMSGMVAEIETPDPELCTQLARDFAHRRGLRLSETVTEALAREFPDSPRELQGALMKLEVVHRLQGNGDRPSSPLAEIGMCCYRQAFPPGLKPRRRPVPVEVIIRCTCEMLNVTPSDVLGKCRHRRVVAARSLSAYLARSLTTFSFPEIAERMNRPNHSTIVTACQRIEKQLQSEGTIVCEAGGVPVPVSRLLEKLKAKVLKQAEESE
;
A
#
# COMPACT_ATOMS: atom_id res chain seq x y z
N MET A 1 58.02 12.00 -6.95
CA MET A 1 56.54 11.99 -6.90
C MET A 1 56.09 10.58 -7.27
N SER A 2 56.04 9.67 -6.30
CA SER A 2 56.07 8.22 -6.60
C SER A 2 55.40 7.30 -5.56
N SER A 3 54.74 7.85 -4.53
CA SER A 3 54.02 7.06 -3.51
C SER A 3 52.58 6.71 -3.90
N THR A 4 51.84 7.66 -4.47
CA THR A 4 50.39 7.49 -4.75
C THR A 4 50.06 6.34 -5.71
N GLY A 5 50.97 5.99 -6.61
CA GLY A 5 50.81 4.86 -7.53
C GLY A 5 50.89 3.48 -6.85
N SER A 6 51.71 3.33 -5.80
CA SER A 6 51.81 2.07 -5.06
C SER A 6 50.70 1.91 -4.04
N GLU A 7 50.25 3.00 -3.40
CA GLU A 7 49.16 2.99 -2.42
C GLU A 7 47.81 2.54 -3.04
N LEU A 8 47.44 3.09 -4.21
CA LEU A 8 46.26 2.66 -4.95
C LEU A 8 46.36 1.18 -5.38
N SER A 9 47.55 0.74 -5.80
CA SER A 9 47.83 -0.65 -6.17
C SER A 9 47.67 -1.63 -4.99
N VAL A 10 48.11 -1.22 -3.78
CA VAL A 10 47.93 -1.99 -2.54
C VAL A 10 46.45 -2.06 -2.16
N CYS A 11 45.74 -0.93 -2.14
CA CYS A 11 44.31 -0.91 -1.79
C CYS A 11 43.49 -1.83 -2.70
N ALA A 12 43.76 -1.83 -4.01
CA ALA A 12 43.07 -2.70 -4.97
C ALA A 12 43.29 -4.20 -4.71
N ARG A 13 44.49 -4.63 -4.28
CA ARG A 13 44.74 -6.04 -3.92
C ARG A 13 44.10 -6.46 -2.60
N ILE A 14 44.11 -5.59 -1.59
CA ILE A 14 43.41 -5.83 -0.32
C ILE A 14 41.89 -5.96 -0.57
N THR A 15 41.33 -5.06 -1.38
CA THR A 15 39.94 -5.09 -1.86
C THR A 15 39.62 -6.42 -2.54
N ARG A 16 40.49 -6.88 -3.46
CA ARG A 16 40.32 -8.14 -4.18
C ARG A 16 40.35 -9.36 -3.25
N ARG A 17 41.37 -9.50 -2.37
CA ARG A 17 41.44 -10.63 -1.42
C ARG A 17 40.29 -10.62 -0.41
N LEU A 18 39.76 -9.45 -0.07
CA LEU A 18 38.57 -9.34 0.77
C LEU A 18 37.31 -9.80 0.02
N ALA A 19 37.19 -9.51 -1.27
CA ALA A 19 36.14 -10.07 -2.12
C ALA A 19 36.26 -11.60 -2.27
N GLU A 20 37.46 -12.12 -2.50
CA GLU A 20 37.75 -13.57 -2.57
C GLU A 20 37.42 -14.29 -1.24
N ARG A 21 37.65 -13.64 -0.08
CA ARG A 21 37.33 -14.20 1.26
C ARG A 21 35.86 -14.07 1.69
N VAL A 22 35.15 -13.03 1.25
CA VAL A 22 33.75 -12.74 1.66
C VAL A 22 32.72 -13.20 0.61
N GLY A 23 33.18 -13.50 -0.60
CA GLY A 23 32.39 -13.80 -1.80
C GLY A 23 32.10 -12.53 -2.60
N GLU A 24 32.41 -12.53 -3.89
CA GLU A 24 32.35 -11.33 -4.75
C GLU A 24 30.97 -10.65 -4.76
N GLU A 25 29.87 -11.42 -4.74
CA GLU A 25 28.52 -10.85 -4.63
C GLU A 25 28.28 -10.13 -3.30
N ARG A 26 28.66 -10.72 -2.17
CA ARG A 26 28.52 -10.09 -0.85
C ARG A 26 29.41 -8.85 -0.75
N PHE A 27 30.61 -8.92 -1.33
CA PHE A 27 31.51 -7.78 -1.43
C PHE A 27 30.90 -6.65 -2.28
N SER A 28 30.42 -6.95 -3.48
CA SER A 28 29.78 -5.99 -4.38
C SER A 28 28.58 -5.29 -3.71
N ARG A 29 27.66 -6.05 -3.10
CA ARG A 29 26.49 -5.51 -2.40
C ARG A 29 26.83 -4.57 -1.22
N LEU A 30 28.01 -4.73 -0.60
CA LEU A 30 28.46 -3.93 0.55
C LEU A 30 29.38 -2.76 0.18
N PHE A 31 30.19 -2.90 -0.88
CA PHE A 31 31.31 -2.00 -1.16
C PHE A 31 31.25 -1.29 -2.53
N ALA A 32 30.34 -1.67 -3.44
CA ALA A 32 30.29 -1.10 -4.80
C ALA A 32 29.85 0.39 -4.87
N THR A 33 29.30 0.97 -3.81
CA THR A 33 28.93 2.39 -3.75
C THR A 33 29.26 3.02 -2.40
N GLY A 34 30.13 4.03 -2.39
CA GLY A 34 30.34 4.90 -1.22
C GLY A 34 31.33 4.39 -0.16
N VAL A 35 32.25 3.50 -0.53
CA VAL A 35 33.40 3.10 0.31
C VAL A 35 34.71 3.49 -0.36
N ASN A 36 35.56 4.21 0.36
CA ASN A 36 36.86 4.68 -0.13
C ASN A 36 37.99 4.15 0.76
N TRP A 37 39.09 3.73 0.16
CA TRP A 37 40.17 3.01 0.82
C TRP A 37 41.46 3.81 0.69
N LYS A 38 42.03 4.25 1.81
CA LYS A 38 43.27 5.06 1.85
C LYS A 38 44.30 4.40 2.76
N MET A 39 45.47 4.07 2.23
CA MET A 39 46.63 3.74 3.06
C MET A 39 47.31 5.03 3.54
N LYS A 40 47.78 5.03 4.80
CA LYS A 40 48.61 6.09 5.39
C LYS A 40 49.71 5.44 6.22
N GLY A 41 50.83 5.10 5.56
CA GLY A 41 51.90 4.31 6.15
C GLY A 41 51.40 2.93 6.61
N ASP A 42 51.36 2.72 7.92
CA ASP A 42 50.99 1.44 8.54
C ASP A 42 49.51 1.39 8.99
N GLN A 43 48.70 2.37 8.57
CA GLN A 43 47.27 2.46 8.84
C GLN A 43 46.45 2.33 7.54
N LEU A 44 45.38 1.55 7.59
CA LEU A 44 44.36 1.45 6.55
C LEU A 44 43.10 2.20 6.99
N ASP A 45 42.82 3.34 6.34
CA ASP A 45 41.58 4.08 6.50
C ASP A 45 40.51 3.52 5.55
N VAL A 46 39.37 3.12 6.11
CA VAL A 46 38.18 2.68 5.36
C VAL A 46 37.07 3.71 5.59
N GLU A 47 36.92 4.63 4.64
CA GLU A 47 35.95 5.71 4.69
C GLU A 47 34.61 5.23 4.13
N VAL A 48 33.53 5.45 4.88
CA VAL A 48 32.18 5.01 4.53
C VAL A 48 31.18 6.16 4.68
N GLY A 49 30.31 6.34 3.68
CA GLY A 49 29.28 7.39 3.65
C GLY A 49 28.13 7.26 4.66
N ASN A 50 28.26 6.40 5.67
CA ASN A 50 27.26 6.19 6.72
C ASN A 50 27.91 5.62 8.00
N GLY A 51 27.79 6.35 9.11
CA GLY A 51 28.42 5.98 10.39
C GLY A 51 27.93 4.65 10.97
N PHE A 52 26.71 4.22 10.66
CA PHE A 52 26.21 2.89 11.06
C PHE A 52 26.89 1.77 10.26
N VAL A 53 27.19 2.00 8.98
CA VAL A 53 27.97 1.04 8.17
C VAL A 53 29.42 1.00 8.67
N ALA A 54 30.00 2.15 9.05
CA ALA A 54 31.32 2.19 9.68
C ALA A 54 31.38 1.34 10.97
N ASP A 55 30.41 1.51 11.87
CA ASP A 55 30.30 0.73 13.11
C ASP A 55 30.05 -0.77 12.86
N TRP A 56 29.29 -1.13 11.82
CA TRP A 56 29.01 -2.52 11.46
C TRP A 56 30.22 -3.21 10.83
N VAL A 57 30.89 -2.56 9.86
CA VAL A 57 32.17 -3.05 9.28
C VAL A 57 33.21 -3.24 10.40
N LYS A 58 33.30 -2.30 11.34
CA LYS A 58 34.21 -2.35 12.50
C LYS A 58 33.89 -3.49 13.47
N ARG A 59 32.65 -3.99 13.54
CA ARG A 59 32.22 -5.10 14.43
C ARG A 59 32.24 -6.48 13.75
N SER A 60 31.89 -6.55 12.46
CA SER A 60 31.65 -7.82 11.77
C SER A 60 32.72 -8.19 10.73
N TYR A 61 33.54 -7.24 10.28
CA TYR A 61 34.53 -7.46 9.21
C TYR A 61 35.95 -6.96 9.55
N SER A 62 36.15 -6.36 10.72
CA SER A 62 37.44 -5.79 11.12
C SER A 62 38.57 -6.82 11.20
N SER A 63 38.28 -8.04 11.66
CA SER A 63 39.21 -9.18 11.60
C SER A 63 39.58 -9.52 10.15
N HIS A 64 38.59 -9.80 9.31
CA HIS A 64 38.79 -10.22 7.92
C HIS A 64 39.51 -9.15 7.07
N ILE A 65 39.24 -7.86 7.30
CA ILE A 65 39.95 -6.75 6.66
C ILE A 65 41.41 -6.67 7.14
N SER A 66 41.64 -6.75 8.46
CA SER A 66 42.99 -6.66 9.04
C SER A 66 43.87 -7.85 8.63
N GLU A 67 43.31 -9.05 8.57
CA GLU A 67 43.98 -10.24 8.05
C GLU A 67 44.27 -10.11 6.54
N ALA A 68 43.32 -9.64 5.73
CA ALA A 68 43.53 -9.46 4.29
C ALA A 68 44.66 -8.45 4.02
N ALA A 69 44.67 -7.34 4.77
CA ALA A 69 45.73 -6.34 4.73
C ALA A 69 47.09 -6.90 5.19
N ALA A 70 47.14 -7.62 6.32
CA ALA A 70 48.36 -8.21 6.83
C ALA A 70 48.96 -9.29 5.90
N THR A 71 48.10 -10.06 5.22
CA THR A 71 48.53 -11.10 4.26
C THR A 71 49.02 -10.51 2.92
N GLU A 72 48.64 -9.28 2.58
CA GLU A 72 49.18 -8.53 1.42
C GLU A 72 50.44 -7.75 1.76
N LEU A 73 50.55 -7.21 2.98
CA LEU A 73 51.64 -6.32 3.40
C LEU A 73 52.74 -7.02 4.23
N GLY A 74 52.57 -8.31 4.55
CA GLY A 74 53.53 -9.14 5.29
C GLY A 74 53.70 -8.76 6.77
N ARG A 75 52.90 -7.83 7.28
CA ARG A 75 53.01 -7.22 8.62
C ARG A 75 51.65 -6.72 9.11
N PRO A 76 51.38 -6.68 10.43
CA PRO A 76 50.09 -6.22 10.96
C PRO A 76 49.84 -4.74 10.61
N VAL A 77 48.59 -4.41 10.28
CA VAL A 77 48.14 -3.08 9.84
C VAL A 77 47.08 -2.55 10.80
N GLN A 78 47.13 -1.27 11.16
CA GLN A 78 46.09 -0.67 11.99
C GLN A 78 44.88 -0.27 11.14
N LEU A 79 43.74 -0.94 11.38
CA LEU A 79 42.48 -0.64 10.69
C LEU A 79 41.73 0.52 11.37
N ARG A 80 41.43 1.58 10.62
CA ARG A 80 40.60 2.70 11.07
C ARG A 80 39.40 2.88 10.14
N VAL A 81 38.22 2.47 10.59
CA VAL A 81 36.97 2.72 9.85
C VAL A 81 36.47 4.13 10.19
N LEU A 82 36.21 4.95 9.17
CA LEU A 82 35.87 6.37 9.27
C LEU A 82 34.51 6.67 8.66
N HIS A 83 33.72 7.53 9.31
CA HIS A 83 32.54 8.13 8.71
C HIS A 83 32.93 9.42 7.98
N VAL A 84 32.61 9.52 6.68
CA VAL A 84 32.78 10.74 5.90
C VAL A 84 31.47 11.07 5.22
N ASP A 85 30.85 12.19 5.60
CA ASP A 85 29.66 12.70 4.91
C ASP A 85 30.08 13.28 3.55
N PRO A 86 29.59 12.77 2.41
CA PRO A 86 29.97 13.25 1.09
C PRO A 86 29.54 14.71 0.80
N GLN A 87 28.73 15.34 1.66
CA GLN A 87 28.41 16.77 1.58
C GLN A 87 29.32 17.66 2.44
N ALA A 88 30.29 17.09 3.17
CA ALA A 88 31.28 17.87 3.94
C ALA A 88 32.44 18.37 3.07
N GLU A 89 33.00 17.53 2.19
CA GLU A 89 34.17 17.90 1.37
C GLU A 89 33.88 19.02 0.37
N THR A 90 32.63 19.15 -0.09
CA THR A 90 32.18 20.24 -0.98
C THR A 90 32.03 21.60 -0.30
N ARG A 91 31.94 21.66 1.04
CA ARG A 91 32.03 22.93 1.78
C ARG A 91 33.47 23.40 1.95
N ILE A 92 34.38 22.48 2.28
CA ILE A 92 35.78 22.81 2.61
C ILE A 92 36.57 23.32 1.40
N LYS A 93 36.13 23.02 0.16
CA LYS A 93 36.70 23.59 -1.08
C LYS A 93 36.03 24.90 -1.55
N GLY A 94 35.05 25.44 -0.82
CA GLY A 94 34.39 26.70 -1.15
C GLY A 94 35.04 27.94 -0.53
N GLU A 95 35.77 27.79 0.58
CA GLU A 95 36.23 28.91 1.42
C GLU A 95 37.77 28.97 1.51
N SER A 96 38.43 29.18 0.37
CA SER A 96 39.87 29.45 0.30
C SER A 96 40.18 30.52 -0.75
N GLY A 97 39.76 31.76 -0.50
CA GLY A 97 39.82 32.77 -1.57
C GLY A 97 39.41 34.21 -1.27
N GLN A 98 39.64 34.76 -0.07
CA GLN A 98 40.04 36.18 0.11
C GLN A 98 40.32 36.55 1.58
N GLN A 99 41.44 37.24 1.80
CA GLN A 99 41.62 38.22 2.88
C GLN A 99 40.96 39.55 2.38
N ASP A 100 40.64 40.57 3.17
CA ASP A 100 41.33 41.06 4.36
C ASP A 100 40.51 42.15 5.14
N THR A 101 41.04 42.63 6.27
CA THR A 101 40.72 43.87 7.04
C THR A 101 39.46 44.01 7.92
N ALA A 102 39.61 44.88 8.94
CA ALA A 102 38.62 45.60 9.75
C ALA A 102 37.93 44.90 10.97
N ILE A 103 38.53 45.12 12.14
CA ILE A 103 37.97 45.11 13.52
C ILE A 103 37.99 46.60 13.99
N PRO A 104 37.20 47.14 14.96
CA PRO A 104 36.23 46.54 15.90
C PRO A 104 34.83 47.24 15.95
N GLN A 105 33.89 46.71 16.77
CA GLN A 105 33.47 47.31 18.06
C GLN A 105 32.35 46.52 18.77
N ARG A 106 32.20 46.75 20.08
CA ARG A 106 31.17 46.16 20.97
C ARG A 106 30.09 47.21 21.25
N HIS A 107 28.84 46.80 21.52
CA HIS A 107 28.15 47.09 22.80
C HIS A 107 26.72 46.53 22.85
N GLU A 108 26.41 45.86 23.96
CA GLU A 108 25.08 45.70 24.55
C GLU A 108 24.99 46.62 25.80
N PRO A 109 23.82 46.78 26.47
CA PRO A 109 22.41 46.73 26.02
C PRO A 109 21.61 47.99 26.50
N ALA A 110 20.28 48.06 26.29
CA ALA A 110 19.28 48.42 27.34
C ALA A 110 17.81 48.62 26.86
N ASP A 111 16.90 48.12 27.70
CA ASP A 111 15.56 48.61 28.12
C ASP A 111 14.37 48.95 27.18
N ARG A 112 13.22 48.34 27.57
CA ARG A 112 11.85 48.90 27.73
C ARG A 112 10.93 49.28 26.55
N ALA A 113 9.98 48.37 26.34
CA ALA A 113 8.56 48.50 26.77
C ALA A 113 7.45 48.78 25.72
N THR A 114 6.25 48.25 26.06
CA THR A 114 4.89 48.53 25.51
C THR A 114 4.63 48.24 24.02
N GLY A 115 3.35 47.97 23.66
CA GLY A 115 2.87 48.14 22.27
C GLY A 115 2.13 46.96 21.63
N GLN A 116 0.87 46.79 22.04
CA GLN A 116 -0.25 46.08 21.40
C GLN A 116 -0.23 45.78 19.87
N ASN A 117 -0.78 44.60 19.53
CA ASN A 117 -1.69 44.28 18.42
C ASN A 117 -1.43 44.78 16.97
N SER A 118 -1.09 43.81 16.10
CA SER A 118 -1.95 43.33 15.00
C SER A 118 -3.04 44.29 14.45
N THR A 119 -2.91 44.69 13.19
CA THR A 119 -4.03 45.15 12.34
C THR A 119 -4.02 44.47 10.97
N TYR A 120 -5.09 43.73 10.66
CA TYR A 120 -5.59 43.52 9.29
C TYR A 120 -6.90 44.32 9.17
N PRO A 121 -7.18 44.99 8.04
CA PRO A 121 -8.39 45.79 7.90
C PRO A 121 -9.66 44.96 7.57
N GLU A 122 -10.80 45.40 8.13
CA GLU A 122 -12.16 45.09 7.66
C GLU A 122 -12.42 45.78 6.30
N SER A 123 -13.51 45.59 5.55
CA SER A 123 -14.95 45.42 5.87
C SER A 123 -15.68 44.82 4.64
N ASP A 124 -17.00 44.62 4.51
CA ASP A 124 -18.26 45.05 5.16
C ASP A 124 -19.31 43.91 4.95
N ARG A 125 -20.56 43.83 5.46
CA ARG A 125 -21.32 44.23 6.66
C ARG A 125 -22.82 44.08 6.32
N GLN A 126 -23.59 43.34 7.12
CA GLN A 126 -25.07 43.38 7.36
C GLN A 126 -25.41 42.08 8.14
N GLY A 127 -26.19 41.99 9.23
CA GLY A 127 -27.05 42.93 9.98
C GLY A 127 -28.54 42.53 9.87
N ARG A 128 -29.35 42.30 10.92
CA ARG A 128 -29.25 42.38 12.41
C ARG A 128 -30.25 41.39 13.11
N TYR A 129 -30.18 41.32 14.44
CA TYR A 129 -31.04 40.60 15.45
C TYR A 129 -32.58 40.86 15.34
N ALA A 130 -33.53 40.17 16.03
CA ALA A 130 -33.55 39.29 17.23
C ALA A 130 -34.62 38.13 17.08
N ALA A 131 -35.34 37.49 18.04
CA ALA A 131 -35.63 37.64 19.50
C ALA A 131 -36.14 36.30 20.16
N THR A 132 -36.91 36.39 21.28
CA THR A 132 -37.51 35.32 22.15
C THR A 132 -39.00 35.64 22.48
N PRO A 133 -39.81 34.90 23.33
CA PRO A 133 -39.60 33.69 24.17
C PRO A 133 -40.67 32.56 24.00
N GLY A 134 -40.62 31.48 24.82
CA GLY A 134 -41.46 30.25 24.69
C GLY A 134 -42.50 29.97 25.81
N ARG A 135 -43.05 28.73 25.87
CA ARG A 135 -43.94 28.23 26.96
C ARG A 135 -44.02 26.69 27.09
N THR A 136 -44.46 26.18 28.26
CA THR A 136 -44.64 24.77 28.69
C THR A 136 -46.09 24.25 28.46
N ILE A 137 -46.54 23.00 28.78
CA ILE A 137 -46.13 21.93 29.72
C ILE A 137 -46.66 20.54 29.26
N SER A 138 -46.03 19.40 29.65
CA SER A 138 -46.65 18.14 30.21
C SER A 138 -45.89 16.82 29.88
N ARG A 139 -46.17 15.64 30.47
CA ARG A 139 -46.05 15.17 31.90
C ARG A 139 -46.18 13.61 31.99
N GLY A 140 -45.40 12.93 32.85
CA GLY A 140 -45.45 11.47 33.15
C GLY A 140 -44.04 10.82 33.12
N ARG A 141 -43.44 10.14 34.13
CA ARG A 141 -43.87 9.18 35.19
C ARG A 141 -44.08 7.75 34.60
N GLN A 142 -43.50 6.64 35.08
CA GLN A 142 -43.06 6.14 36.43
C GLN A 142 -41.61 5.55 36.42
N GLU A 143 -40.80 5.64 37.50
CA GLU A 143 -40.48 4.63 38.58
C GLU A 143 -39.70 3.38 38.09
N ASN A 144 -38.78 2.70 38.80
CA ASN A 144 -38.26 2.72 40.20
C ASN A 144 -36.81 2.08 40.19
N SER A 145 -35.75 2.57 40.84
CA SER A 145 -35.37 2.62 42.29
C SER A 145 -34.37 1.52 42.75
N HIS A 146 -33.38 1.91 43.57
CA HIS A 146 -32.29 1.17 44.27
C HIS A 146 -30.87 1.38 43.70
N GLY A 147 -29.84 1.68 44.51
CA GLY A 147 -29.83 2.01 45.94
C GLY A 147 -28.48 2.58 46.41
N LEU A 148 -28.49 3.43 47.46
CA LEU A 148 -27.30 4.14 47.97
C LEU A 148 -26.72 3.49 49.24
N ARG A 149 -25.39 3.59 49.40
CA ARG A 149 -24.72 3.72 50.71
C ARG A 149 -23.51 4.65 50.60
N HIS A 150 -23.35 5.52 51.60
CA HIS A 150 -22.13 6.31 51.86
C HIS A 150 -21.14 5.51 52.71
N GLY A 151 -19.89 5.97 52.78
CA GLY A 151 -18.86 5.37 53.64
C GLY A 151 -17.49 6.08 53.56
N ASP A 152 -17.48 7.35 53.98
CA ASP A 152 -16.29 8.18 54.26
C ASP A 152 -15.19 8.29 53.17
N GLY A 153 -14.16 9.07 53.47
CA GLY A 153 -13.04 9.32 52.57
C GLY A 153 -11.77 9.64 53.35
N ASP A 154 -10.64 9.61 52.65
CA ASP A 154 -9.35 10.07 53.16
C ASP A 154 -8.65 10.93 52.12
N ARG A 155 -7.80 11.86 52.57
CA ARG A 155 -7.06 12.79 51.71
C ARG A 155 -5.67 12.24 51.49
N ASN A 156 -5.30 12.02 50.22
CA ASN A 156 -3.87 12.02 49.89
C ASN A 156 -3.61 12.58 48.49
N GLU A 157 -2.69 13.54 48.41
CA GLU A 157 -2.26 14.14 47.16
C GLU A 157 -1.43 13.14 46.36
N SER A 158 -1.71 12.98 45.07
CA SER A 158 -0.91 12.12 44.20
C SER A 158 -0.65 12.77 42.84
N ALA A 159 0.64 12.82 42.51
CA ALA A 159 1.18 13.49 41.32
C ALA A 159 0.60 12.94 40.00
N PRO A 160 0.59 13.73 38.91
CA PRO A 160 -0.02 13.34 37.63
C PRO A 160 0.48 11.96 37.16
N ALA A 161 -0.48 11.06 36.91
CA ALA A 161 -0.22 9.65 36.68
C ALA A 161 0.77 9.44 35.53
N LYS A 162 1.92 8.82 35.82
CA LYS A 162 2.94 8.46 34.83
C LYS A 162 2.32 7.53 33.79
N TYR A 163 1.98 8.09 32.62
CA TYR A 163 1.43 7.36 31.48
C TYR A 163 2.47 6.36 30.95
N LYS A 164 2.52 5.18 31.57
CA LYS A 164 3.23 4.00 31.05
C LYS A 164 2.43 3.53 29.82
N PRO A 165 2.91 3.73 28.58
CA PRO A 165 2.27 3.06 27.46
C PRO A 165 2.42 1.55 27.70
N ALA A 166 1.31 0.82 27.71
CA ALA A 166 1.35 -0.64 27.70
C ALA A 166 1.89 -1.08 26.33
N ILE A 167 3.22 -1.14 26.19
CA ILE A 167 3.90 -1.58 24.96
C ILE A 167 3.48 -3.03 24.73
N ASN A 168 2.52 -3.18 23.83
CA ASN A 168 1.72 -4.38 23.73
C ASN A 168 2.60 -5.51 23.19
N ARG A 169 3.08 -6.40 24.07
CA ARG A 169 4.10 -7.43 23.79
C ARG A 169 3.59 -8.57 22.89
N ARG A 170 2.57 -8.29 22.08
CA ARG A 170 1.95 -9.16 21.09
C ARG A 170 2.66 -8.96 19.74
N VAL A 171 3.73 -9.72 19.53
CA VAL A 171 4.26 -9.98 18.18
C VAL A 171 3.07 -10.42 17.30
N GLY A 172 2.99 -9.88 16.08
CA GLY A 172 1.77 -9.87 15.26
C GLY A 172 1.00 -11.19 15.28
N LYS A 173 -0.13 -11.23 16.00
CA LYS A 173 -1.06 -12.34 15.93
C LYS A 173 -1.83 -12.22 14.62
N LEU A 174 -1.77 -13.27 13.80
CA LEU A 174 -2.69 -13.47 12.69
C LEU A 174 -4.14 -13.26 13.15
N GLN A 175 -4.95 -12.62 12.32
CA GLN A 175 -6.36 -12.39 12.62
C GLN A 175 -7.13 -13.71 12.72
N ARG A 176 -8.27 -13.74 13.42
CA ARG A 176 -9.05 -14.97 13.69
C ARG A 176 -9.49 -15.75 12.43
N GLY A 177 -9.49 -15.14 11.24
CA GLY A 177 -9.74 -15.82 9.96
C GLY A 177 -8.48 -16.30 9.22
N GLN A 178 -7.30 -15.75 9.53
CA GLN A 178 -6.03 -16.09 8.86
C GLN A 178 -5.43 -17.41 9.36
N THR A 179 -5.97 -17.99 10.44
CA THR A 179 -5.56 -19.27 11.04
C THR A 179 -5.96 -20.52 10.23
N ARG A 180 -6.55 -20.34 9.04
CA ARG A 180 -6.90 -21.40 8.08
C ARG A 180 -6.17 -21.29 6.73
N LEU A 181 -5.32 -20.27 6.56
CA LEU A 181 -4.53 -20.05 5.35
C LEU A 181 -3.18 -20.74 5.51
N ASP A 182 -2.93 -21.82 4.77
CA ASP A 182 -1.73 -22.65 4.85
C ASP A 182 -1.15 -22.88 3.46
N LEU A 183 0.16 -22.99 3.35
CA LEU A 183 0.83 -23.08 2.04
C LEU A 183 0.48 -24.40 1.31
N GLU A 184 0.38 -25.51 2.04
CA GLU A 184 -0.10 -26.80 1.53
C GLU A 184 -1.58 -26.77 1.09
N SER A 185 -2.35 -25.75 1.48
CA SER A 185 -3.75 -25.57 1.12
C SER A 185 -3.96 -24.49 0.04
N PHE A 186 -2.92 -24.15 -0.71
CA PHE A 186 -2.99 -23.27 -1.87
C PHE A 186 -3.14 -24.09 -3.17
N VAL A 187 -4.21 -23.88 -3.93
CA VAL A 187 -4.45 -24.58 -5.21
C VAL A 187 -3.63 -23.92 -6.31
N THR A 188 -2.88 -24.71 -7.06
CA THR A 188 -1.92 -24.23 -8.07
C THR A 188 -2.37 -24.51 -9.50
N GLY A 189 -2.41 -23.47 -10.33
CA GLY A 189 -2.60 -23.55 -11.78
C GLY A 189 -1.52 -22.75 -12.51
N ARG A 190 -1.75 -22.40 -13.79
CA ARG A 190 -0.71 -21.69 -14.57
C ARG A 190 -0.50 -20.28 -14.02
N ALA A 191 -1.60 -19.57 -13.78
CA ALA A 191 -1.69 -18.18 -13.31
C ALA A 191 -0.96 -17.87 -11.98
N ASN A 192 -0.63 -18.87 -11.16
CA ASN A 192 -0.09 -18.64 -9.81
C ASN A 192 1.13 -19.50 -9.43
N ARG A 193 1.63 -20.35 -10.36
CA ARG A 193 2.70 -21.32 -10.07
C ARG A 193 4.02 -20.65 -9.66
N LEU A 194 4.42 -19.57 -10.32
CA LEU A 194 5.69 -18.89 -10.06
C LEU A 194 5.73 -18.29 -8.64
N ALA A 195 4.68 -17.56 -8.25
CA ALA A 195 4.56 -17.00 -6.91
C ALA A 195 4.48 -18.09 -5.83
N TYR A 196 3.81 -19.22 -6.11
CA TYR A 196 3.73 -20.35 -5.19
C TYR A 196 5.09 -21.04 -4.97
N GLU A 197 5.86 -21.29 -6.02
CA GLU A 197 7.18 -21.91 -5.88
C GLU A 197 8.20 -20.97 -5.21
N ALA A 198 8.19 -19.68 -5.54
CA ALA A 198 8.97 -18.67 -4.82
C ALA A 198 8.58 -18.59 -3.33
N ALA A 199 7.29 -18.68 -3.01
CA ALA A 199 6.79 -18.76 -1.64
C ALA A 199 7.28 -20.03 -0.92
N ARG A 200 7.34 -21.19 -1.58
CA ARG A 200 7.86 -22.44 -1.00
C ARG A 200 9.36 -22.36 -0.71
N ALA A 201 10.15 -21.81 -1.64
CA ALA A 201 11.59 -21.62 -1.47
C ALA A 201 11.89 -20.71 -0.26
N VAL A 202 11.27 -19.53 -0.19
CA VAL A 202 11.42 -18.62 0.96
C VAL A 202 10.91 -19.24 2.27
N ALA A 203 9.80 -19.98 2.24
CA ALA A 203 9.30 -20.67 3.44
C ALA A 203 10.26 -21.76 3.98
N ARG A 204 11.15 -22.30 3.13
CA ARG A 204 12.06 -23.41 3.44
C ARG A 204 13.50 -23.01 3.78
N LEU A 205 13.88 -21.73 3.64
CA LEU A 205 15.28 -21.26 3.65
C LEU A 205 16.10 -21.88 2.51
N ASP A 206 15.56 -21.86 1.28
CA ASP A 206 16.33 -22.24 0.10
C ASP A 206 17.28 -21.10 -0.31
N GLU A 207 18.53 -21.18 0.16
CA GLU A 207 19.58 -20.19 -0.14
C GLU A 207 20.07 -20.24 -1.60
N SER A 208 19.69 -21.27 -2.36
CA SER A 208 20.12 -21.50 -3.76
C SER A 208 19.59 -20.44 -4.74
N ALA A 209 18.59 -19.64 -4.33
CA ALA A 209 17.98 -18.61 -5.15
C ALA A 209 17.96 -17.26 -4.42
N ASN A 210 18.42 -16.20 -5.09
CA ASN A 210 18.49 -14.84 -4.55
C ASN A 210 17.10 -14.16 -4.50
N LEU A 211 16.17 -14.74 -3.74
CA LEU A 211 14.77 -14.32 -3.67
C LEU A 211 14.50 -13.17 -2.68
N ASN A 212 15.52 -12.40 -2.24
CA ASN A 212 15.35 -11.33 -1.25
C ASN A 212 15.38 -9.93 -1.91
N PRO A 213 14.27 -9.18 -1.97
CA PRO A 213 12.98 -9.45 -1.36
C PRO A 213 12.10 -10.29 -2.29
N LEU A 214 11.11 -10.98 -1.72
CA LEU A 214 10.06 -11.62 -2.50
C LEU A 214 8.87 -10.64 -2.59
N PHE A 215 8.69 -10.02 -3.76
CA PHE A 215 7.58 -9.11 -4.03
C PHE A 215 6.50 -9.81 -4.85
N ILE A 216 5.36 -10.09 -4.22
CA ILE A 216 4.21 -10.74 -4.84
C ILE A 216 3.19 -9.67 -5.25
N TYR A 217 2.76 -9.66 -6.52
CA TYR A 217 1.71 -8.74 -6.98
C TYR A 217 0.65 -9.43 -7.82
N GLY A 218 -0.41 -8.70 -8.19
CA GLY A 218 -1.54 -9.21 -8.98
C GLY A 218 -2.87 -8.65 -8.48
N PRO A 219 -4.01 -8.93 -9.13
CA PRO A 219 -5.31 -8.36 -8.79
C PRO A 219 -5.83 -8.63 -7.36
N CYS A 220 -6.89 -7.93 -6.96
CA CYS A 220 -7.50 -8.16 -5.65
C CYS A 220 -8.21 -9.52 -5.57
N GLY A 221 -7.89 -10.31 -4.54
CA GLY A 221 -8.53 -11.60 -4.29
C GLY A 221 -7.84 -12.84 -4.87
N VAL A 222 -6.80 -12.69 -5.70
CA VAL A 222 -6.08 -13.82 -6.34
C VAL A 222 -5.22 -14.69 -5.40
N GLY A 223 -5.13 -14.33 -4.11
CA GLY A 223 -4.50 -15.17 -3.08
C GLY A 223 -3.18 -14.67 -2.47
N LYS A 224 -2.74 -13.44 -2.77
CA LYS A 224 -1.49 -12.85 -2.22
C LYS A 224 -1.33 -13.01 -0.69
N THR A 225 -2.35 -12.60 0.07
CA THR A 225 -2.42 -12.77 1.54
C THR A 225 -2.36 -14.24 1.97
N HIS A 226 -2.91 -15.18 1.17
CA HIS A 226 -2.79 -16.62 1.45
C HIS A 226 -1.34 -17.06 1.33
N LEU A 227 -0.62 -16.66 0.29
CA LEU A 227 0.82 -16.95 0.18
C LEU A 227 1.63 -16.31 1.31
N LEU A 228 1.44 -15.03 1.64
CA LEU A 228 2.17 -14.36 2.73
C LEU A 228 1.95 -15.01 4.10
N VAL A 229 0.69 -15.35 4.42
CA VAL A 229 0.35 -16.06 5.67
C VAL A 229 0.86 -17.50 5.63
N GLY A 230 0.79 -18.16 4.47
CA GLY A 230 1.32 -19.51 4.25
C GLY A 230 2.83 -19.58 4.47
N ILE A 231 3.61 -18.64 3.93
CA ILE A 231 5.05 -18.50 4.17
C ILE A 231 5.31 -18.30 5.66
N PHE A 232 4.64 -17.33 6.30
CA PHE A 232 4.81 -17.02 7.72
C PHE A 232 4.53 -18.23 8.61
N ARG A 233 3.45 -18.97 8.35
CA ARG A 233 3.07 -20.16 9.13
C ARG A 233 4.01 -21.33 8.86
N ARG A 234 4.37 -21.60 7.60
CA ARG A 234 5.26 -22.70 7.24
C ARG A 234 6.68 -22.48 7.77
N ARG A 235 7.20 -21.25 7.71
CA ARG A 235 8.48 -20.86 8.33
C ARG A 235 8.47 -21.09 9.84
N LYS A 236 7.40 -20.68 10.54
CA LYS A 236 7.24 -20.95 11.99
C LYS A 236 7.05 -22.41 12.36
N MET A 237 6.48 -23.22 11.46
CA MET A 237 6.34 -24.66 11.66
C MET A 237 7.69 -25.39 11.51
N LEU A 238 8.47 -25.03 10.48
CA LEU A 238 9.79 -25.61 10.22
C LEU A 238 10.84 -25.13 11.23
N PHE A 239 10.78 -23.86 11.62
CA PHE A 239 11.78 -23.23 12.50
C PHE A 239 11.10 -22.53 13.69
N PRO A 240 10.59 -23.27 14.71
CA PRO A 240 9.83 -22.69 15.82
C PRO A 240 10.58 -21.66 16.68
N ARG A 241 11.91 -21.65 16.61
CA ARG A 241 12.78 -20.66 17.29
C ARG A 241 12.89 -19.32 16.54
N GLN A 242 12.49 -19.24 15.27
CA GLN A 242 12.63 -18.02 14.46
C GLN A 242 11.61 -16.92 14.81
N LYS A 243 12.13 -15.70 14.93
CA LYS A 243 11.41 -14.45 15.15
C LYS A 243 10.80 -13.95 13.84
N CYS A 244 9.75 -14.61 13.38
CA CYS A 244 8.96 -14.14 12.23
C CYS A 244 7.93 -13.08 12.65
N TRP A 245 7.72 -12.04 11.83
CA TRP A 245 6.65 -11.03 11.98
C TRP A 245 5.83 -10.87 10.68
N TYR A 246 4.50 -10.94 10.78
CA TYR A 246 3.54 -10.54 9.74
C TYR A 246 2.77 -9.28 10.17
N THR A 247 2.50 -8.38 9.22
CA THR A 247 1.74 -7.13 9.39
C THR A 247 1.25 -6.60 8.02
N THR A 248 0.30 -5.65 7.99
CA THR A 248 -0.06 -4.94 6.74
C THR A 248 0.73 -3.64 6.60
N GLY A 249 0.90 -3.13 5.38
CA GLY A 249 1.61 -1.89 5.08
C GLY A 249 1.05 -0.67 5.81
N GLU A 250 -0.28 -0.64 6.02
CA GLU A 250 -0.97 0.36 6.82
C GLU A 250 -0.61 0.25 8.32
N GLN A 251 -0.74 -0.94 8.93
CA GLN A 251 -0.38 -1.17 10.34
C GLN A 251 1.09 -0.92 10.63
N PHE A 252 1.96 -1.28 9.68
CA PHE A 252 3.40 -1.10 9.75
C PHE A 252 3.77 0.39 9.63
N THR A 253 3.19 1.11 8.66
CA THR A 253 3.33 2.57 8.52
C THR A 253 2.85 3.28 9.79
N ASN A 254 1.71 2.89 10.36
CA ASN A 254 1.16 3.48 11.57
C ASN A 254 2.07 3.25 12.79
N GLN A 255 2.62 2.04 12.97
CA GLN A 255 3.62 1.76 14.03
C GLN A 255 4.92 2.56 13.84
N PHE A 256 5.42 2.64 12.61
CA PHE A 256 6.63 3.38 12.26
C PHE A 256 6.45 4.90 12.49
N VAL A 257 5.35 5.50 12.04
CA VAL A 257 5.02 6.91 12.26
C VAL A 257 4.84 7.20 13.75
N ALA A 258 4.27 6.28 14.54
CA ALA A 258 4.18 6.42 16.00
C ALA A 258 5.56 6.34 16.69
N ALA A 259 6.45 5.45 16.23
CA ALA A 259 7.82 5.36 16.72
C ALA A 259 8.63 6.63 16.40
N LEU A 260 8.48 7.17 15.19
CA LEU A 260 9.09 8.43 14.75
C LEU A 260 8.59 9.62 15.59
N LYS A 261 7.26 9.81 15.70
CA LYS A 261 6.65 10.89 16.51
C LYS A 261 7.06 10.84 17.98
N SER A 262 7.20 9.65 18.56
CA SER A 262 7.56 9.49 19.97
C SER A 262 9.07 9.43 20.24
N ARG A 263 9.93 9.70 19.23
CA ARG A 263 11.39 9.57 19.29
C ARG A 263 11.88 8.17 19.74
N ARG A 264 11.10 7.12 19.47
CA ARG A 264 11.40 5.71 19.80
C ARG A 264 11.82 4.87 18.59
N LEU A 265 12.16 5.51 17.48
CA LEU A 265 12.55 4.86 16.22
C LEU A 265 13.62 3.78 16.42
N GLU A 266 14.60 4.00 17.28
CA GLU A 266 15.68 3.03 17.49
C GLU A 266 15.23 1.74 18.20
N SER A 267 14.16 1.81 19.01
CA SER A 267 13.53 0.59 19.57
C SER A 267 12.70 -0.19 18.53
N PHE A 268 12.17 0.52 17.53
CA PHE A 268 11.48 -0.10 16.39
C PHE A 268 12.48 -0.77 15.45
N ARG A 269 13.59 -0.09 15.12
CA ARG A 269 14.73 -0.65 14.39
C ARG A 269 15.36 -1.84 15.11
N ALA A 270 15.53 -1.78 16.44
CA ALA A 270 16.04 -2.91 17.22
C ALA A 270 15.13 -4.15 17.12
N ARG A 271 13.80 -3.98 17.23
CA ARG A 271 12.83 -5.07 17.02
C ARG A 271 12.88 -5.66 15.60
N LEU A 272 13.34 -4.89 14.61
CA LEU A 272 13.43 -5.30 13.20
C LEU A 272 14.74 -6.03 12.87
N ARG A 273 15.89 -5.59 13.39
CA ARG A 273 17.20 -6.28 13.28
C ARG A 273 17.19 -7.68 13.89
N ASP A 274 16.23 -7.92 14.79
CA ASP A 274 16.04 -9.16 15.53
C ASP A 274 15.25 -10.23 14.75
N LEU A 275 14.79 -9.99 13.51
CA LEU A 275 13.85 -10.88 12.81
C LEU A 275 14.54 -11.80 11.80
N ASP A 276 14.03 -13.03 11.66
CA ASP A 276 14.42 -13.95 10.58
C ASP A 276 13.52 -13.82 9.33
N LEU A 277 12.29 -13.33 9.50
CA LEU A 277 11.28 -13.19 8.45
C LEU A 277 10.38 -11.98 8.74
N LEU A 278 10.24 -11.09 7.77
CA LEU A 278 9.28 -9.98 7.77
C LEU A 278 8.34 -10.09 6.56
N CYS A 279 7.05 -10.34 6.82
CA CYS A 279 5.99 -10.32 5.82
C CYS A 279 5.18 -9.02 5.95
N ILE A 280 5.07 -8.24 4.86
CA ILE A 280 4.25 -7.02 4.78
C ILE A 280 3.20 -7.18 3.69
N ASP A 281 1.93 -7.35 4.08
CA ASP A 281 0.78 -7.36 3.17
C ASP A 281 0.43 -5.93 2.70
N ASP A 282 -0.25 -5.79 1.55
CA ASP A 282 -0.80 -4.53 1.04
C ASP A 282 0.18 -3.32 1.06
N VAL A 283 1.39 -3.49 0.53
CA VAL A 283 2.45 -2.45 0.55
C VAL A 283 2.11 -1.19 -0.27
N HIS A 284 1.08 -1.25 -1.12
CA HIS A 284 0.56 -0.06 -1.80
C HIS A 284 -0.02 1.00 -0.84
N PHE A 285 -0.33 0.63 0.42
CA PHE A 285 -0.71 1.57 1.49
C PHE A 285 0.48 2.29 2.18
N LEU A 286 1.72 2.08 1.73
CA LEU A 286 2.85 2.84 2.28
C LEU A 286 2.68 4.35 2.06
N THR A 287 3.17 5.12 3.03
CA THR A 287 2.99 6.57 3.18
C THR A 287 3.29 7.41 1.93
N ASN A 288 2.40 8.36 1.60
CA ASN A 288 2.59 9.31 0.49
C ASN A 288 3.73 10.33 0.71
N LYS A 289 4.44 10.31 1.85
CA LYS A 289 5.49 11.30 2.17
C LYS A 289 6.89 10.75 1.85
N GLN A 290 7.56 11.34 0.85
CA GLN A 290 8.89 10.89 0.39
C GLN A 290 9.93 10.79 1.52
N ALA A 291 10.04 11.77 2.43
CA ALA A 291 10.97 11.71 3.56
C ALA A 291 10.68 10.51 4.51
N THR A 292 9.41 10.13 4.64
CA THR A 292 8.96 8.97 5.43
C THR A 292 9.20 7.65 4.69
N GLN A 293 9.17 7.66 3.35
CA GLN A 293 9.58 6.53 2.50
C GLN A 293 11.10 6.30 2.48
N ALA A 294 11.91 7.37 2.47
CA ALA A 294 13.37 7.27 2.49
C ALA A 294 13.89 6.62 3.78
N GLU A 295 13.35 7.04 4.94
CA GLU A 295 13.71 6.41 6.23
C GLU A 295 13.13 4.98 6.36
N LEU A 296 12.01 4.69 5.71
CA LEU A 296 11.52 3.32 5.56
C LEU A 296 12.47 2.47 4.68
N LEU A 297 12.96 2.98 3.55
CA LEU A 297 13.92 2.28 2.71
C LEU A 297 15.19 1.93 3.49
N ASN A 298 15.72 2.87 4.29
CA ASN A 298 16.84 2.60 5.20
C ASN A 298 16.50 1.50 6.21
N THR A 299 15.28 1.52 6.74
CA THR A 299 14.78 0.51 7.67
C THR A 299 14.69 -0.89 7.03
N LEU A 300 14.23 -1.00 5.78
CA LEU A 300 14.17 -2.27 5.03
C LEU A 300 15.57 -2.76 4.62
N LYS A 301 16.48 -1.86 4.23
CA LYS A 301 17.90 -2.20 3.97
C LYS A 301 18.57 -2.80 5.23
N MET A 302 18.29 -2.28 6.42
CA MET A 302 18.83 -2.85 7.67
C MET A 302 18.28 -4.26 7.98
N VAL A 303 17.02 -4.55 7.64
CA VAL A 303 16.39 -5.88 7.83
C VAL A 303 17.05 -6.93 6.92
N ASP A 304 17.29 -6.58 5.67
CA ASP A 304 18.01 -7.40 4.70
C ASP A 304 19.49 -7.64 5.10
N LEU A 305 20.19 -6.59 5.57
CA LEU A 305 21.56 -6.71 6.07
C LEU A 305 21.69 -7.55 7.36
N SER A 306 20.61 -7.74 8.12
CA SER A 306 20.57 -8.73 9.22
C SER A 306 20.28 -10.17 8.76
N GLY A 307 20.19 -10.44 7.45
CA GLY A 307 19.91 -11.76 6.89
C GLY A 307 18.43 -12.17 6.94
N ALA A 308 17.52 -11.24 7.24
CA ALA A 308 16.10 -11.53 7.33
C ALA A 308 15.48 -11.69 5.94
N SER A 309 14.64 -12.71 5.77
CA SER A 309 13.82 -12.84 4.57
C SER A 309 12.73 -11.75 4.57
N LEU A 310 12.67 -10.94 3.52
CA LEU A 310 11.69 -9.86 3.35
C LEU A 310 10.68 -10.25 2.28
N VAL A 311 9.41 -10.37 2.67
CA VAL A 311 8.29 -10.76 1.79
C VAL A 311 7.24 -9.65 1.78
N LEU A 312 6.80 -9.26 0.58
CA LEU A 312 5.97 -8.08 0.32
C LEU A 312 4.82 -8.47 -0.59
N ALA A 313 3.61 -7.92 -0.37
CA ALA A 313 2.47 -8.10 -1.27
C ALA A 313 1.83 -6.78 -1.72
N SER A 314 1.48 -6.65 -2.99
CA SER A 314 0.89 -5.44 -3.59
C SER A 314 -0.27 -5.79 -4.54
N ASP A 315 -1.22 -4.87 -4.76
CA ASP A 315 -2.20 -5.01 -5.85
C ASP A 315 -1.60 -4.65 -7.23
N GLU A 316 -0.50 -3.89 -7.24
CA GLU A 316 0.15 -3.37 -8.45
C GLU A 316 1.65 -3.72 -8.46
N HIS A 317 2.22 -3.92 -9.66
CA HIS A 317 3.67 -4.07 -9.89
C HIS A 317 4.47 -2.86 -9.34
N PRO A 318 5.71 -3.02 -8.81
CA PRO A 318 6.48 -1.92 -8.22
C PRO A 318 6.57 -0.64 -9.06
N HIS A 319 6.74 -0.74 -10.39
CA HIS A 319 6.77 0.43 -11.29
C HIS A 319 5.41 1.15 -11.46
N HIS A 320 4.28 0.50 -11.17
CA HIS A 320 2.94 1.06 -11.39
C HIS A 320 2.36 1.72 -10.13
N VAL A 321 2.88 1.40 -8.94
CA VAL A 321 2.46 2.03 -7.68
C VAL A 321 2.84 3.51 -7.67
N ARG A 322 1.90 4.36 -8.10
CA ARG A 322 1.99 5.84 -8.28
C ARG A 322 2.54 6.64 -7.09
N ARG A 323 2.79 5.99 -5.95
CA ARG A 323 3.18 6.60 -4.68
C ARG A 323 4.60 6.28 -4.25
N PHE A 324 5.27 5.28 -4.83
CA PHE A 324 6.62 4.89 -4.42
C PHE A 324 7.69 5.82 -5.03
N THR A 325 8.77 6.07 -4.29
CA THR A 325 10.00 6.65 -4.83
C THR A 325 10.79 5.61 -5.63
N ASP A 326 11.55 6.05 -6.64
CA ASP A 326 12.37 5.17 -7.49
C ASP A 326 13.35 4.31 -6.69
N GLN A 327 13.81 4.80 -5.54
CA GLN A 327 14.71 4.06 -4.65
C GLN A 327 14.00 2.89 -3.92
N LEU A 328 12.70 2.99 -3.60
CA LEU A 328 11.91 1.86 -3.11
C LEU A 328 11.62 0.88 -4.25
N VAL A 329 11.23 1.39 -5.42
CA VAL A 329 10.98 0.55 -6.61
C VAL A 329 12.24 -0.25 -6.96
N SER A 330 13.39 0.40 -7.11
CA SER A 330 14.69 -0.25 -7.34
C SER A 330 15.01 -1.31 -6.27
N ARG A 331 14.73 -1.04 -4.99
CA ARG A 331 14.97 -2.03 -3.92
C ARG A 331 13.97 -3.20 -3.95
N PHE A 332 12.75 -3.02 -4.44
CA PHE A 332 11.79 -4.11 -4.63
C PHE A 332 12.11 -4.95 -5.87
N MET A 333 12.61 -4.32 -6.93
CA MET A 333 13.08 -5.00 -8.16
C MET A 333 14.44 -5.71 -7.99
N SER A 334 15.16 -5.53 -6.86
CA SER A 334 16.49 -6.11 -6.65
C SER A 334 16.49 -7.58 -6.15
N GLY A 335 15.40 -8.32 -6.39
CA GLY A 335 15.21 -9.70 -5.96
C GLY A 335 14.06 -10.34 -6.75
N MET A 336 13.29 -11.24 -6.14
CA MET A 336 12.23 -11.95 -6.86
C MET A 336 10.94 -11.15 -6.90
N VAL A 337 10.52 -10.72 -8.09
CA VAL A 337 9.19 -10.18 -8.34
C VAL A 337 8.35 -11.25 -9.01
N ALA A 338 7.19 -11.59 -8.42
CA ALA A 338 6.32 -12.67 -8.89
C ALA A 338 4.88 -12.19 -9.04
N GLU A 339 4.30 -12.36 -10.23
CA GLU A 339 2.89 -12.09 -10.50
C GLU A 339 2.00 -13.27 -10.04
N ILE A 340 0.78 -12.94 -9.66
CA ILE A 340 -0.36 -13.84 -9.61
C ILE A 340 -1.42 -13.27 -10.56
N GLU A 341 -1.62 -13.93 -11.68
CA GLU A 341 -2.61 -13.56 -12.69
C GLU A 341 -4.05 -13.91 -12.22
N THR A 342 -5.06 -13.48 -12.96
CA THR A 342 -6.42 -14.01 -12.81
C THR A 342 -6.42 -15.53 -13.10
N PRO A 343 -7.09 -16.36 -12.28
CA PRO A 343 -7.05 -17.81 -12.45
C PRO A 343 -7.66 -18.25 -13.79
N ASP A 344 -6.99 -19.21 -14.43
CA ASP A 344 -7.48 -19.86 -15.64
C ASP A 344 -8.76 -20.70 -15.36
N PRO A 345 -9.63 -21.00 -16.37
CA PRO A 345 -10.89 -21.72 -16.15
C PRO A 345 -10.71 -23.11 -15.51
N GLU A 346 -9.61 -23.80 -15.78
CA GLU A 346 -9.27 -25.08 -15.15
C GLU A 346 -9.01 -24.87 -13.65
N LEU A 347 -8.15 -23.90 -13.29
CA LEU A 347 -7.87 -23.50 -11.92
C LEU A 347 -9.13 -22.99 -11.19
N CYS A 348 -10.00 -22.21 -11.83
CA CYS A 348 -11.28 -21.78 -11.26
C CYS A 348 -12.18 -22.97 -10.92
N THR A 349 -12.25 -23.97 -11.79
CA THR A 349 -13.01 -25.20 -11.55
C THR A 349 -12.41 -26.01 -10.39
N GLN A 350 -11.07 -26.10 -10.30
CA GLN A 350 -10.39 -26.74 -9.17
C GLN A 350 -10.62 -25.99 -7.84
N LEU A 351 -10.51 -24.66 -7.85
CA LEU A 351 -10.79 -23.79 -6.70
C LEU A 351 -12.25 -23.94 -6.23
N ALA A 352 -13.22 -24.04 -7.14
CA ALA A 352 -14.62 -24.25 -6.79
C ALA A 352 -14.83 -25.58 -6.04
N ARG A 353 -14.25 -26.68 -6.54
CA ARG A 353 -14.33 -28.00 -5.88
C ARG A 353 -13.62 -28.00 -4.52
N ASP A 354 -12.41 -27.44 -4.43
CA ASP A 354 -11.63 -27.35 -3.18
C ASP A 354 -12.34 -26.49 -2.12
N PHE A 355 -12.82 -25.30 -2.49
CA PHE A 355 -13.51 -24.40 -1.58
C PHE A 355 -14.87 -24.95 -1.10
N ALA A 356 -15.53 -25.80 -1.90
CA ALA A 356 -16.71 -26.56 -1.49
C ALA A 356 -16.35 -27.72 -0.54
N HIS A 357 -15.34 -28.52 -0.89
CA HIS A 357 -14.87 -29.64 -0.07
C HIS A 357 -14.44 -29.19 1.34
N ARG A 358 -13.74 -28.05 1.46
CA ARG A 358 -13.35 -27.43 2.75
C ARG A 358 -14.54 -26.92 3.60
N ARG A 359 -15.74 -26.83 3.03
CA ARG A 359 -17.00 -26.52 3.72
C ARG A 359 -17.83 -27.77 4.04
N GLY A 360 -17.37 -28.96 3.64
CA GLY A 360 -18.14 -30.21 3.71
C GLY A 360 -19.24 -30.30 2.64
N LEU A 361 -19.15 -29.53 1.55
CA LEU A 361 -20.15 -29.49 0.49
C LEU A 361 -19.67 -30.32 -0.71
N ARG A 362 -20.57 -31.09 -1.31
CA ARG A 362 -20.40 -31.61 -2.68
C ARG A 362 -21.20 -30.75 -3.64
N LEU A 363 -20.59 -30.35 -4.74
CA LEU A 363 -21.26 -29.69 -5.86
C LEU A 363 -21.53 -30.73 -6.94
N SER A 364 -22.63 -30.61 -7.68
CA SER A 364 -22.71 -31.29 -8.98
C SER A 364 -21.69 -30.66 -9.94
N GLU A 365 -21.19 -31.43 -10.91
CA GLU A 365 -20.24 -30.92 -11.90
C GLU A 365 -20.82 -29.71 -12.64
N THR A 366 -22.08 -29.79 -13.03
CA THR A 366 -22.84 -28.70 -13.67
C THR A 366 -22.98 -27.42 -12.82
N VAL A 367 -22.91 -27.50 -11.48
CA VAL A 367 -22.85 -26.32 -10.60
C VAL A 367 -21.42 -25.80 -10.46
N THR A 368 -20.43 -26.70 -10.49
CA THR A 368 -18.99 -26.35 -10.48
C THR A 368 -18.62 -25.55 -11.74
N GLU A 369 -19.02 -26.04 -12.92
CA GLU A 369 -18.86 -25.36 -14.21
C GLU A 369 -19.57 -24.00 -14.23
N ALA A 370 -20.82 -23.94 -13.74
CA ALA A 370 -21.60 -22.71 -13.70
C ALA A 370 -20.93 -21.63 -12.81
N LEU A 371 -20.40 -22.03 -11.65
CA LEU A 371 -19.65 -21.13 -10.76
C LEU A 371 -18.34 -20.66 -11.37
N ALA A 372 -17.55 -21.55 -11.98
CA ALA A 372 -16.30 -21.19 -12.63
C ALA A 372 -16.52 -20.25 -13.83
N ARG A 373 -17.65 -20.39 -14.53
CA ARG A 373 -18.07 -19.51 -15.63
C ARG A 373 -18.66 -18.17 -15.18
N GLU A 374 -19.29 -18.11 -14.01
CA GLU A 374 -19.89 -16.87 -13.48
C GLU A 374 -18.90 -16.00 -12.71
N PHE A 375 -17.90 -16.60 -12.04
CA PHE A 375 -16.90 -15.91 -11.22
C PHE A 375 -15.45 -16.22 -11.64
N PRO A 376 -15.04 -15.99 -12.91
CA PRO A 376 -13.71 -16.35 -13.39
C PRO A 376 -12.60 -15.46 -12.78
N ASP A 377 -12.86 -14.17 -12.56
CA ASP A 377 -11.80 -13.19 -12.33
C ASP A 377 -11.29 -13.14 -10.88
N SER A 378 -12.03 -13.69 -9.91
CA SER A 378 -11.68 -13.59 -8.49
C SER A 378 -12.06 -14.82 -7.65
N PRO A 379 -11.06 -15.56 -7.11
CA PRO A 379 -11.28 -16.61 -6.12
C PRO A 379 -12.04 -16.13 -4.87
N ARG A 380 -11.98 -14.83 -4.56
CA ARG A 380 -12.69 -14.21 -3.43
C ARG A 380 -14.19 -14.11 -3.67
N GLU A 381 -14.60 -13.79 -4.90
CA GLU A 381 -16.01 -13.78 -5.28
C GLU A 381 -16.57 -15.19 -5.37
N LEU A 382 -15.80 -16.14 -5.92
CA LEU A 382 -16.13 -17.56 -5.91
C LEU A 382 -16.35 -18.12 -4.49
N GLN A 383 -15.53 -17.72 -3.50
CA GLN A 383 -15.78 -18.06 -2.09
C GLN A 383 -17.05 -17.42 -1.52
N GLY A 384 -17.42 -16.21 -1.97
CA GLY A 384 -18.67 -15.56 -1.62
C GLY A 384 -19.89 -16.25 -2.24
N ALA A 385 -19.78 -16.67 -3.50
CA ALA A 385 -20.79 -17.44 -4.21
C ALA A 385 -21.06 -18.79 -3.54
N LEU A 386 -19.99 -19.50 -3.14
CA LEU A 386 -20.10 -20.74 -2.36
C LEU A 386 -20.70 -20.53 -0.98
N MET A 387 -20.39 -19.43 -0.28
CA MET A 387 -21.04 -19.06 0.98
C MET A 387 -22.55 -18.79 0.78
N LYS A 388 -22.94 -18.19 -0.35
CA LYS A 388 -24.36 -17.97 -0.70
C LYS A 388 -25.09 -19.31 -0.94
N LEU A 389 -24.47 -20.24 -1.65
CA LEU A 389 -24.99 -21.61 -1.85
C LEU A 389 -25.11 -22.37 -0.54
N GLU A 390 -24.09 -22.30 0.32
CA GLU A 390 -24.08 -22.93 1.66
C GLU A 390 -25.27 -22.45 2.51
N VAL A 391 -25.58 -21.15 2.48
CA VAL A 391 -26.73 -20.56 3.18
C VAL A 391 -28.07 -20.97 2.54
N VAL A 392 -28.21 -20.90 1.21
CA VAL A 392 -29.45 -21.29 0.51
C VAL A 392 -29.77 -22.77 0.74
N HIS A 393 -28.77 -23.65 0.66
CA HIS A 393 -28.92 -25.08 0.92
C HIS A 393 -29.36 -25.35 2.37
N ARG A 394 -28.77 -24.66 3.36
CA ARG A 394 -29.20 -24.74 4.77
C ARG A 394 -30.61 -24.20 5.04
N LEU A 395 -31.13 -23.30 4.20
CA LEU A 395 -32.50 -22.79 4.32
C LEU A 395 -33.53 -23.69 3.62
N GLN A 396 -33.09 -24.59 2.72
CA GLN A 396 -33.92 -25.61 2.09
C GLN A 396 -33.99 -26.91 2.90
N GLY A 397 -32.91 -27.25 3.63
CA GLY A 397 -32.93 -28.33 4.61
C GLY A 397 -33.67 -27.92 5.89
N ASN A 398 -34.72 -28.66 6.28
CA ASN A 398 -35.57 -28.34 7.44
C ASN A 398 -34.82 -28.40 8.78
N GLY A 399 -34.21 -27.29 9.20
CA GLY A 399 -33.80 -26.97 10.58
C GLY A 399 -32.61 -27.74 11.16
N ASP A 400 -32.50 -29.04 10.86
CA ASP A 400 -31.47 -29.92 11.40
C ASP A 400 -30.13 -29.82 10.67
N ARG A 401 -29.07 -30.28 11.36
CA ARG A 401 -27.78 -30.54 10.73
C ARG A 401 -27.99 -31.59 9.63
N PRO A 402 -27.26 -31.54 8.49
CA PRO A 402 -27.45 -32.50 7.40
C PRO A 402 -27.19 -33.93 7.87
N SER A 403 -28.26 -34.69 8.09
CA SER A 403 -28.24 -36.08 8.58
C SER A 403 -27.67 -37.08 7.58
N SER A 404 -27.55 -36.68 6.31
CA SER A 404 -26.64 -37.29 5.35
C SER A 404 -25.34 -36.46 5.30
N PRO A 405 -24.15 -37.05 5.51
CA PRO A 405 -22.89 -36.31 5.51
C PRO A 405 -22.51 -35.64 4.17
N LEU A 406 -23.25 -35.93 3.09
CA LEU A 406 -22.86 -35.63 1.70
C LEU A 406 -24.06 -35.21 0.83
N ALA A 407 -24.88 -34.25 1.28
CA ALA A 407 -25.92 -33.67 0.44
C ALA A 407 -25.29 -32.92 -0.75
N GLU A 408 -25.67 -33.30 -1.98
CA GLU A 408 -25.14 -32.70 -3.22
C GLU A 408 -25.89 -31.42 -3.59
N ILE A 409 -25.16 -30.31 -3.74
CA ILE A 409 -25.68 -29.04 -4.22
C ILE A 409 -25.84 -29.12 -5.74
N GLY A 410 -27.01 -29.58 -6.17
CA GLY A 410 -27.44 -29.61 -7.57
C GLY A 410 -27.96 -28.28 -8.09
N MET A 411 -28.21 -28.24 -9.40
CA MET A 411 -28.61 -27.05 -10.18
C MET A 411 -29.85 -26.30 -9.64
N CYS A 412 -30.75 -26.97 -8.91
CA CYS A 412 -31.90 -26.32 -8.25
C CYS A 412 -31.46 -25.33 -7.16
N CYS A 413 -30.53 -25.74 -6.28
CA CYS A 413 -29.94 -24.89 -5.25
C CYS A 413 -29.23 -23.68 -5.89
N TYR A 414 -28.49 -23.93 -6.97
CA TYR A 414 -27.80 -22.88 -7.73
C TYR A 414 -28.76 -21.86 -8.35
N ARG A 415 -29.84 -22.29 -9.02
CA ARG A 415 -30.84 -21.37 -9.59
C ARG A 415 -31.58 -20.54 -8.54
N GLN A 416 -31.78 -21.05 -7.32
CA GLN A 416 -32.35 -20.25 -6.22
C GLN A 416 -31.34 -19.27 -5.61
N ALA A 417 -30.06 -19.65 -5.54
CA ALA A 417 -28.99 -18.74 -5.11
C ALA A 417 -28.65 -17.66 -6.17
N PHE A 418 -28.78 -17.97 -7.45
CA PHE A 418 -28.48 -17.09 -8.58
C PHE A 418 -29.66 -17.09 -9.58
N PRO A 419 -30.77 -16.39 -9.26
CA PRO A 419 -31.94 -16.36 -10.14
C PRO A 419 -31.62 -15.70 -11.48
N PRO A 420 -32.10 -16.24 -12.62
CA PRO A 420 -31.91 -15.61 -13.92
C PRO A 420 -32.56 -14.22 -13.92
N GLY A 421 -31.77 -13.20 -14.25
CA GLY A 421 -32.14 -11.78 -14.16
C GLY A 421 -31.48 -11.03 -13.00
N LEU A 422 -31.05 -11.71 -11.93
CA LEU A 422 -30.36 -11.10 -10.78
C LEU A 422 -28.82 -11.02 -10.94
N LYS A 423 -28.33 -10.96 -12.18
CA LYS A 423 -26.90 -10.80 -12.46
C LYS A 423 -26.40 -9.41 -12.02
N PRO A 424 -25.37 -9.31 -11.17
CA PRO A 424 -24.55 -8.11 -11.10
C PRO A 424 -23.64 -8.06 -12.36
N ARG A 425 -24.22 -7.88 -13.55
CA ARG A 425 -23.48 -7.67 -14.80
C ARG A 425 -22.82 -6.27 -14.73
N ARG A 426 -21.67 -6.23 -14.05
CA ARG A 426 -20.84 -5.03 -13.84
C ARG A 426 -19.36 -5.32 -14.14
N ARG A 427 -19.11 -5.85 -15.34
CA ARG A 427 -17.90 -5.42 -16.07
C ARG A 427 -17.98 -3.88 -16.13
N PRO A 428 -17.00 -3.12 -15.59
CA PRO A 428 -17.12 -1.67 -15.50
C PRO A 428 -17.24 -1.07 -16.90
N VAL A 429 -18.36 -0.40 -17.19
CA VAL A 429 -18.56 0.26 -18.48
C VAL A 429 -17.40 1.24 -18.72
N PRO A 430 -16.60 1.09 -19.79
CA PRO A 430 -15.48 1.99 -20.04
C PRO A 430 -15.98 3.43 -20.19
N VAL A 431 -15.32 4.39 -19.55
CA VAL A 431 -15.70 5.82 -19.62
C VAL A 431 -15.59 6.31 -21.07
N GLU A 432 -14.72 5.68 -21.84
CA GLU A 432 -14.46 5.84 -23.26
C GLU A 432 -15.70 5.46 -24.11
N VAL A 433 -16.40 4.37 -23.75
CA VAL A 433 -17.68 3.96 -24.39
C VAL A 433 -18.80 4.94 -24.02
N ILE A 434 -18.83 5.42 -22.77
CA ILE A 434 -19.78 6.44 -22.32
C ILE A 434 -19.56 7.76 -23.09
N ILE A 435 -18.32 8.19 -23.25
CA ILE A 435 -17.94 9.37 -24.05
C ILE A 435 -18.33 9.14 -25.51
N ARG A 436 -17.97 8.01 -26.13
CA ARG A 436 -18.33 7.67 -27.52
C ARG A 436 -19.85 7.77 -27.75
N CYS A 437 -20.66 7.07 -26.95
CA CYS A 437 -22.12 7.10 -27.06
C CYS A 437 -22.73 8.50 -26.85
N THR A 438 -22.18 9.30 -25.93
CA THR A 438 -22.66 10.69 -25.69
C THR A 438 -22.21 11.68 -26.77
N CYS A 439 -21.06 11.43 -27.41
CA CYS A 439 -20.57 12.22 -28.54
C CYS A 439 -21.41 11.99 -29.80
N GLU A 440 -21.63 10.72 -30.15
CA GLU A 440 -22.49 10.31 -31.28
C GLU A 440 -23.88 10.95 -31.20
N MET A 441 -24.53 10.87 -30.03
CA MET A 441 -25.95 11.28 -29.88
C MET A 441 -26.16 12.80 -29.71
N LEU A 442 -25.09 13.59 -29.67
CA LEU A 442 -25.13 15.06 -29.67
C LEU A 442 -24.35 15.68 -30.84
N ASN A 443 -23.88 14.83 -31.76
CA ASN A 443 -23.09 15.17 -32.94
C ASN A 443 -21.91 16.11 -32.60
N VAL A 444 -21.07 15.68 -31.65
CA VAL A 444 -19.83 16.36 -31.23
C VAL A 444 -18.66 15.36 -31.22
N THR A 445 -17.42 15.85 -31.25
CA THR A 445 -16.24 14.96 -31.24
C THR A 445 -15.81 14.57 -29.81
N PRO A 446 -15.21 13.38 -29.61
CA PRO A 446 -14.60 13.02 -28.31
C PRO A 446 -13.47 13.98 -27.90
N SER A 447 -12.71 14.49 -28.86
CA SER A 447 -11.64 15.47 -28.65
C SER A 447 -12.18 16.82 -28.17
N ASP A 448 -13.36 17.27 -28.61
CA ASP A 448 -14.05 18.44 -28.02
C ASP A 448 -14.47 18.20 -26.57
N VAL A 449 -15.03 17.01 -26.28
CA VAL A 449 -15.53 16.66 -24.94
C VAL A 449 -14.39 16.54 -23.93
N LEU A 450 -13.23 16.02 -24.33
CA LEU A 450 -12.00 15.98 -23.53
C LEU A 450 -11.23 17.32 -23.54
N GLY A 451 -11.35 18.10 -24.61
CA GLY A 451 -10.62 19.36 -24.81
C GLY A 451 -11.16 20.57 -24.01
N LYS A 452 -10.71 21.77 -24.40
CA LYS A 452 -11.10 23.05 -23.76
C LYS A 452 -12.39 23.66 -24.32
N CYS A 453 -13.02 23.04 -25.32
CA CYS A 453 -14.19 23.57 -26.02
C CYS A 453 -15.39 23.82 -25.08
N ARG A 454 -16.04 24.99 -25.24
CA ARG A 454 -17.14 25.50 -24.40
C ARG A 454 -18.48 25.61 -25.13
N HIS A 455 -18.58 25.12 -26.37
CA HIS A 455 -19.83 25.17 -27.15
C HIS A 455 -20.98 24.44 -26.44
N ARG A 456 -22.23 24.95 -26.56
CA ARG A 456 -23.40 24.49 -25.78
C ARG A 456 -23.61 22.97 -25.86
N ARG A 457 -23.50 22.37 -27.06
CA ARG A 457 -23.62 20.92 -27.26
C ARG A 457 -22.49 20.13 -26.60
N VAL A 458 -21.24 20.62 -26.66
CA VAL A 458 -20.07 19.98 -26.05
C VAL A 458 -20.13 20.02 -24.51
N VAL A 459 -20.60 21.13 -23.93
CA VAL A 459 -20.82 21.25 -22.48
C VAL A 459 -21.94 20.33 -22.00
N ALA A 460 -23.02 20.19 -22.78
CA ALA A 460 -24.09 19.23 -22.52
C ALA A 460 -23.59 17.78 -22.57
N ALA A 461 -22.85 17.41 -23.63
CA ALA A 461 -22.23 16.09 -23.78
C ALA A 461 -21.35 15.76 -22.58
N ARG A 462 -20.38 16.63 -22.25
CA ARG A 462 -19.48 16.48 -21.10
C ARG A 462 -20.22 16.31 -19.77
N SER A 463 -21.36 16.99 -19.58
CA SER A 463 -22.17 16.86 -18.36
C SER A 463 -22.92 15.52 -18.30
N LEU A 464 -23.43 15.05 -19.44
CA LEU A 464 -24.06 13.73 -19.54
C LEU A 464 -23.04 12.59 -19.41
N SER A 465 -21.84 12.69 -20.02
CA SER A 465 -20.79 11.70 -19.87
C SER A 465 -20.34 11.58 -18.40
N ALA A 466 -20.17 12.70 -17.69
CA ALA A 466 -19.83 12.72 -16.27
C ALA A 466 -20.91 12.07 -15.40
N TYR A 467 -22.19 12.42 -15.61
CA TYR A 467 -23.32 11.85 -14.87
C TYR A 467 -23.52 10.34 -15.16
N LEU A 468 -23.35 9.91 -16.40
CA LEU A 468 -23.41 8.50 -16.79
C LEU A 468 -22.23 7.71 -16.25
N ALA A 469 -21.00 8.25 -16.31
CA ALA A 469 -19.85 7.64 -15.66
C ALA A 469 -20.09 7.46 -14.15
N ARG A 470 -20.61 8.49 -13.47
CA ARG A 470 -20.88 8.42 -12.03
C ARG A 470 -22.01 7.44 -11.65
N SER A 471 -22.95 7.14 -12.55
CA SER A 471 -24.10 6.26 -12.28
C SER A 471 -23.97 4.83 -12.82
N LEU A 472 -23.19 4.61 -13.88
CA LEU A 472 -22.95 3.29 -14.49
C LEU A 472 -21.64 2.64 -14.03
N THR A 473 -20.67 3.41 -13.52
CA THR A 473 -19.39 2.89 -13.01
C THR A 473 -19.27 3.04 -11.49
N THR A 474 -18.23 2.43 -10.92
CA THR A 474 -17.84 2.58 -9.51
C THR A 474 -16.88 3.76 -9.27
N PHE A 475 -16.41 4.45 -10.31
CA PHE A 475 -15.38 5.49 -10.19
C PHE A 475 -15.81 6.69 -9.33
N SER A 476 -14.88 7.17 -8.51
CA SER A 476 -15.02 8.39 -7.72
C SER A 476 -14.85 9.65 -8.59
N PHE A 477 -15.26 10.81 -8.06
CA PHE A 477 -15.16 12.09 -8.79
C PHE A 477 -13.73 12.44 -9.27
N PRO A 478 -12.65 12.17 -8.52
CA PRO A 478 -11.27 12.30 -9.03
C PRO A 478 -10.95 11.35 -10.19
N GLU A 479 -11.34 10.08 -10.12
CA GLU A 479 -11.05 9.07 -11.15
C GLU A 479 -11.81 9.31 -12.46
N ILE A 480 -13.01 9.90 -12.37
CA ILE A 480 -13.76 10.39 -13.53
C ILE A 480 -13.10 11.66 -14.08
N ALA A 481 -12.61 12.56 -13.22
CA ALA A 481 -11.91 13.77 -13.65
C ALA A 481 -10.62 13.45 -14.42
N GLU A 482 -9.84 12.48 -13.95
CA GLU A 482 -8.64 11.97 -14.62
C GLU A 482 -8.98 11.44 -16.03
N ARG A 483 -9.94 10.52 -16.14
CA ARG A 483 -10.38 9.92 -17.42
C ARG A 483 -11.03 10.94 -18.37
N MET A 484 -11.64 12.01 -17.85
CA MET A 484 -12.20 13.11 -18.65
C MET A 484 -11.21 14.26 -18.93
N ASN A 485 -9.92 14.08 -18.60
CA ASN A 485 -8.84 15.05 -18.74
C ASN A 485 -9.17 16.42 -18.08
N ARG A 486 -9.52 16.38 -16.79
CA ARG A 486 -9.86 17.57 -15.97
C ARG A 486 -8.96 17.68 -14.73
N PRO A 487 -8.30 18.83 -14.51
CA PRO A 487 -7.41 19.00 -13.36
C PRO A 487 -8.16 19.04 -12.02
N ASN A 488 -9.41 19.52 -12.03
CA ASN A 488 -10.20 19.74 -10.80
C ASN A 488 -11.48 18.90 -10.81
N HIS A 489 -11.57 17.94 -9.88
CA HIS A 489 -12.73 17.05 -9.71
C HIS A 489 -14.04 17.80 -9.42
N SER A 490 -13.98 19.01 -8.87
CA SER A 490 -15.13 19.91 -8.70
C SER A 490 -15.86 20.18 -10.03
N THR A 491 -15.14 20.16 -11.16
CA THR A 491 -15.73 20.28 -12.51
C THR A 491 -16.72 19.16 -12.80
N ILE A 492 -16.42 17.93 -12.35
CA ILE A 492 -17.29 16.76 -12.52
C ILE A 492 -18.47 16.83 -11.55
N VAL A 493 -18.24 17.27 -10.30
CA VAL A 493 -19.31 17.46 -9.30
C VAL A 493 -20.36 18.46 -9.79
N THR A 494 -19.93 19.65 -10.24
CA THR A 494 -20.83 20.67 -10.79
C THR A 494 -21.53 20.20 -12.08
N ALA A 495 -20.86 19.36 -12.89
CA ALA A 495 -21.46 18.76 -14.08
C ALA A 495 -22.59 17.77 -13.76
N CYS A 496 -22.40 16.89 -12.76
CA CYS A 496 -23.46 15.99 -12.28
C CYS A 496 -24.63 16.78 -11.67
N GLN A 497 -24.35 17.73 -10.78
CA GLN A 497 -25.36 18.60 -10.16
C GLN A 497 -26.19 19.39 -11.19
N ARG A 498 -25.58 19.75 -12.34
CA ARG A 498 -26.30 20.40 -13.44
C ARG A 498 -27.33 19.45 -14.07
N ILE A 499 -26.97 18.19 -14.32
CA ILE A 499 -27.88 17.19 -14.87
C ILE A 499 -28.99 16.85 -13.85
N GLU A 500 -28.66 16.75 -12.56
CA GLU A 500 -29.64 16.52 -11.48
C GLU A 500 -30.67 17.67 -11.39
N LYS A 501 -30.22 18.93 -11.45
CA LYS A 501 -31.13 20.08 -11.52
C LYS A 501 -32.00 20.08 -12.79
N GLN A 502 -31.43 19.71 -13.94
CA GLN A 502 -32.21 19.60 -15.18
C GLN A 502 -33.20 18.42 -15.17
N LEU A 503 -32.93 17.35 -14.43
CA LEU A 503 -33.90 16.27 -14.18
C LEU A 503 -35.07 16.76 -13.29
N GLN A 504 -34.78 17.56 -12.26
CA GLN A 504 -35.80 18.14 -11.37
C GLN A 504 -36.66 19.21 -12.05
N SER A 505 -36.13 19.92 -13.06
CA SER A 505 -36.81 21.03 -13.74
C SER A 505 -37.35 20.69 -15.13
N GLU A 506 -37.51 19.40 -15.45
CA GLU A 506 -37.86 18.86 -16.78
C GLU A 506 -37.08 19.50 -17.96
N GLY A 507 -35.81 19.83 -17.71
CA GLY A 507 -34.96 20.56 -18.64
C GLY A 507 -34.74 19.78 -19.94
N THR A 508 -34.69 20.52 -21.05
CA THR A 508 -34.45 19.94 -22.39
C THR A 508 -33.05 20.24 -22.93
N ILE A 509 -32.52 19.33 -23.74
CA ILE A 509 -31.28 19.49 -24.50
C ILE A 509 -31.58 19.36 -26.00
N VAL A 510 -31.05 20.30 -26.78
CA VAL A 510 -31.07 20.25 -28.25
C VAL A 510 -29.87 19.42 -28.71
N CYS A 511 -30.14 18.30 -29.39
CA CYS A 511 -29.12 17.33 -29.79
C CYS A 511 -28.38 17.73 -31.08
N GLU A 512 -29.11 18.30 -32.03
CA GLU A 512 -28.62 18.65 -33.37
C GLU A 512 -28.85 20.14 -33.66
N ALA A 513 -28.13 20.72 -34.61
CA ALA A 513 -28.31 22.12 -34.97
C ALA A 513 -29.68 22.32 -35.64
N GLY A 514 -30.61 23.01 -34.95
CA GLY A 514 -32.01 23.16 -35.38
C GLY A 514 -32.95 22.02 -34.93
N GLY A 515 -32.44 20.99 -34.25
CA GLY A 515 -33.24 19.85 -33.80
C GLY A 515 -34.20 20.17 -32.64
N VAL A 516 -35.28 19.39 -32.53
CA VAL A 516 -36.29 19.51 -31.47
C VAL A 516 -35.65 19.33 -30.08
N PRO A 517 -35.97 20.18 -29.08
CA PRO A 517 -35.48 20.02 -27.71
C PRO A 517 -36.00 18.73 -27.05
N VAL A 518 -35.08 17.85 -26.62
CA VAL A 518 -35.42 16.55 -26.01
C VAL A 518 -35.31 16.63 -24.48
N PRO A 519 -36.29 16.14 -23.70
CA PRO A 519 -36.20 16.07 -22.24
C PRO A 519 -35.01 15.23 -21.75
N VAL A 520 -34.28 15.75 -20.76
CA VAL A 520 -33.06 15.13 -20.21
C VAL A 520 -33.29 13.72 -19.66
N SER A 521 -34.47 13.44 -19.09
CA SER A 521 -34.89 12.11 -18.64
C SER A 521 -34.84 11.08 -19.77
N ARG A 522 -35.66 11.29 -20.82
CA ARG A 522 -35.74 10.43 -22.02
C ARG A 522 -34.41 10.33 -22.77
N LEU A 523 -33.60 11.39 -22.72
CA LEU A 523 -32.25 11.43 -23.28
C LEU A 523 -31.29 10.50 -22.53
N LEU A 524 -31.33 10.52 -21.20
CA LEU A 524 -30.52 9.67 -20.33
C LEU A 524 -30.92 8.19 -20.40
N GLU A 525 -32.21 7.88 -20.54
CA GLU A 525 -32.68 6.50 -20.74
C GLU A 525 -32.14 5.90 -22.05
N LYS A 526 -32.28 6.63 -23.16
CA LYS A 526 -31.71 6.24 -24.46
C LYS A 526 -30.20 6.04 -24.39
N LEU A 527 -29.48 6.94 -23.71
CA LEU A 527 -28.04 6.80 -23.50
C LEU A 527 -27.68 5.58 -22.65
N LYS A 528 -28.36 5.35 -21.52
CA LYS A 528 -28.11 4.18 -20.66
C LYS A 528 -28.32 2.88 -21.44
N ALA A 529 -29.43 2.76 -22.19
CA ALA A 529 -29.70 1.59 -23.02
C ALA A 529 -28.63 1.38 -24.11
N LYS A 530 -28.26 2.43 -24.84
CA LYS A 530 -27.23 2.36 -25.90
C LYS A 530 -25.84 2.04 -25.36
N VAL A 531 -25.46 2.65 -24.23
CA VAL A 531 -24.17 2.41 -23.55
C VAL A 531 -24.08 0.98 -23.04
N LEU A 532 -25.13 0.46 -22.40
CA LEU A 532 -25.15 -0.93 -21.94
C LEU A 532 -25.07 -1.90 -23.12
N LYS A 533 -25.82 -1.65 -24.22
CA LYS A 533 -25.76 -2.47 -25.43
C LYS A 533 -24.35 -2.45 -26.08
N GLN A 534 -23.74 -1.28 -26.27
CA GLN A 534 -22.37 -1.21 -26.79
C GLN A 534 -21.32 -1.82 -25.84
N ALA A 535 -21.57 -1.87 -24.53
CA ALA A 535 -20.69 -2.56 -23.59
C ALA A 535 -20.83 -4.09 -23.65
N GLU A 536 -21.96 -4.63 -24.12
CA GLU A 536 -22.14 -6.06 -24.42
C GLU A 536 -21.71 -6.43 -25.86
N GLU A 537 -21.55 -5.44 -26.75
CA GLU A 537 -21.13 -5.60 -28.17
C GLU A 537 -19.66 -5.21 -28.43
N SER A 538 -18.91 -4.82 -27.39
CA SER A 538 -17.45 -4.56 -27.47
C SER A 538 -16.63 -5.71 -26.84
N GLU A 539 -17.20 -6.92 -26.85
CA GLU A 539 -16.61 -8.20 -26.41
C GLU A 539 -16.45 -9.16 -27.60
#